data_AF-I4ESX4-F1
#
_entry.id   AF-I4ESX4-F1
#
_cell.length_a   1.000
_cell.length_b   1.000
_cell.length_c   1.000
_cell.angle_alpha   90.00
_cell.angle_beta   90.00
_cell.angle_gamma   90.00
#
_symmetry.space_group_name_H-M   'P 1'
#
loop_
_entity.id
_entity.type
_entity.pdbx_description
1 polymer ?
#
loop_
_entity_poly.entity_id
_entity_poly.type
_entity_poly.pdbx_seq_one_letter_code
_entity_poly.pdbx_strand_id
1 'polypeptide(L)'
;MTGEPPRPRGGRSRAGDFPALVAEARAWPAVLDALEGDVYEAEETLARNRADEIAAWGRRSTDWIPPSNLGPLPDDLRERAARLLQHQLAVAEQLVERITQSQKQRNVAARMSYAPTRPVASYVDRAM
;
A
#
# COMPACT_ATOMS: atom_id res chain seq x y z
N MET A 1 1.68 -9.39 46.88
CA MET A 1 0.78 -8.58 46.04
C MET A 1 1.65 -7.83 45.04
N THR A 2 1.86 -8.39 43.86
CA THR A 2 2.65 -7.74 42.80
C THR A 2 1.76 -7.77 41.55
N GLY A 3 1.19 -6.62 41.21
CA GLY A 3 0.31 -6.49 40.05
C GLY A 3 1.12 -6.54 38.77
N GLU A 4 0.86 -7.56 37.94
CA GLU A 4 1.34 -7.64 36.56
C GLU A 4 0.70 -6.48 35.75
N PRO A 5 1.48 -5.69 34.99
CA PRO A 5 0.90 -4.66 34.13
C PRO A 5 0.12 -5.32 32.98
N PRO A 6 -1.02 -4.75 32.55
CA PRO A 6 -1.78 -5.32 31.45
C PRO A 6 -0.96 -5.28 30.17
N ARG A 7 -0.77 -6.45 29.55
CA ARG A 7 -0.11 -6.58 28.25
C ARG A 7 -0.88 -5.75 27.21
N PRO A 8 -0.18 -5.05 26.29
CA PRO A 8 -0.86 -4.37 25.19
C PRO A 8 -1.64 -5.42 24.39
N ARG A 9 -2.97 -5.24 24.31
CA ARG A 9 -3.80 -5.95 23.35
C ARG A 9 -3.23 -5.61 21.98
N GLY A 10 -2.50 -6.57 21.40
CA GLY A 10 -2.02 -6.47 20.03
C GLY A 10 -3.20 -6.08 19.17
N GLY A 11 -3.10 -4.92 18.51
CA GLY A 11 -4.00 -4.56 17.43
C GLY A 11 -3.93 -5.71 16.45
N ARG A 12 -4.98 -6.52 16.40
CA ARG A 12 -5.15 -7.48 15.33
C ARG A 12 -5.12 -6.64 14.07
N SER A 13 -4.02 -6.73 13.34
CA SER A 13 -3.94 -6.34 11.96
C SER A 13 -5.06 -7.08 11.24
N ARG A 14 -6.22 -6.43 11.12
CA ARG A 14 -7.35 -6.83 10.27
C ARG A 14 -6.90 -6.95 8.81
N ALA A 15 -5.73 -6.40 8.50
CA ALA A 15 -4.93 -6.54 7.30
C ALA A 15 -4.70 -7.97 6.78
N GLY A 16 -4.99 -9.01 7.59
CA GLY A 16 -4.92 -10.43 7.17
C GLY A 16 -6.26 -11.07 6.77
N ASP A 17 -7.41 -10.43 7.00
CA ASP A 17 -8.74 -11.00 6.70
C ASP A 17 -9.23 -10.68 5.26
N PHE A 18 -8.44 -9.92 4.50
CA PHE A 18 -8.75 -9.37 3.19
C PHE A 18 -9.26 -10.39 2.14
N PRO A 19 -8.59 -11.55 1.92
CA PRO A 19 -9.08 -12.49 0.90
C PRO A 19 -10.33 -13.25 1.36
N ALA A 20 -10.49 -13.44 2.67
CA ALA A 20 -11.50 -14.34 3.21
C ALA A 20 -12.91 -13.73 3.14
N LEU A 21 -13.06 -12.45 3.47
CA LEU A 21 -14.38 -11.81 3.58
C LEU A 21 -15.07 -11.63 2.21
N VAL A 22 -14.32 -11.32 1.16
CA VAL A 22 -14.87 -11.17 -0.20
C VAL A 22 -15.13 -12.54 -0.83
N ALA A 23 -14.30 -13.55 -0.56
CA ALA A 23 -14.48 -14.91 -1.08
C ALA A 23 -15.74 -15.61 -0.52
N GLU A 24 -16.15 -15.29 0.71
CA GLU A 24 -17.36 -15.85 1.33
C GLU A 24 -18.65 -15.06 1.01
N ALA A 25 -18.52 -13.83 0.49
CA ALA A 25 -19.67 -12.96 0.21
C ALA A 25 -20.50 -13.51 -0.96
N ARG A 26 -21.78 -13.78 -0.70
CA ARG A 26 -22.76 -14.28 -1.70
C ARG A 26 -23.68 -13.20 -2.26
N ALA A 27 -23.45 -11.92 -1.94
CA ALA A 27 -24.32 -10.82 -2.34
C ALA A 27 -23.51 -9.58 -2.76
N TRP A 28 -23.92 -8.96 -3.87
CA TRP A 28 -23.29 -7.77 -4.43
C TRP A 28 -23.13 -6.59 -3.46
N PRO A 29 -24.12 -6.22 -2.63
CA PRO A 29 -23.95 -5.12 -1.68
C PRO A 29 -22.78 -5.33 -0.72
N ALA A 30 -22.64 -6.52 -0.14
CA ALA A 30 -21.58 -6.82 0.81
C ALA A 30 -20.18 -6.78 0.16
N VAL A 31 -20.09 -7.19 -1.11
CA VAL A 31 -18.86 -7.09 -1.89
C VAL A 31 -18.48 -5.64 -2.16
N LEU A 32 -19.45 -4.82 -2.55
CA LEU A 32 -19.21 -3.39 -2.77
C LEU A 32 -18.84 -2.67 -1.46
N ASP A 33 -19.48 -3.01 -0.34
CA ASP A 33 -19.13 -2.47 0.99
C ASP A 33 -17.69 -2.81 1.37
N ALA A 34 -17.25 -4.05 1.13
CA ALA A 34 -15.88 -4.48 1.40
C ALA A 34 -14.87 -3.74 0.50
N LEU A 35 -15.14 -3.66 -0.80
CA LEU A 35 -14.28 -2.97 -1.75
C LEU A 35 -14.18 -1.45 -1.46
N GLU A 36 -15.27 -0.83 -1.02
CA GLU A 36 -15.25 0.57 -0.55
C GLU A 36 -14.36 0.73 0.69
N GLY A 37 -14.50 -0.17 1.66
CA GLY A 37 -13.62 -0.20 2.83
C GLY A 37 -12.15 -0.28 2.47
N ASP A 38 -11.80 -1.15 1.51
CA ASP A 38 -10.43 -1.33 1.04
C ASP A 38 -9.86 -0.05 0.41
N VAL A 39 -10.67 0.66 -0.39
CA VAL A 39 -10.27 1.95 -0.99
C VAL A 39 -9.99 2.98 0.09
N TYR A 40 -10.85 3.09 1.10
CA TYR A 40 -10.64 4.01 2.22
C TYR A 40 -9.37 3.69 3.02
N GLU A 41 -9.07 2.40 3.26
CA GLU A 41 -7.82 2.01 3.92
C GLU A 41 -6.58 2.37 3.08
N ALA A 42 -6.66 2.21 1.75
CA ALA A 42 -5.58 2.60 0.84
C ALA A 42 -5.35 4.12 0.87
N GLU A 43 -6.41 4.92 0.85
CA GLU A 43 -6.34 6.37 0.99
C GLU A 43 -5.75 6.81 2.31
N GLU A 44 -6.15 6.18 3.41
CA GLU A 44 -5.58 6.51 4.73
C GLU A 44 -4.08 6.17 4.78
N THR A 45 -3.67 5.06 4.16
CA THR A 45 -2.26 4.68 4.03
C THR A 45 -1.48 5.72 3.23
N LEU A 46 -2.05 6.19 2.11
CA LEU A 46 -1.48 7.26 1.29
C LEU A 46 -1.35 8.57 2.07
N ALA A 47 -2.38 8.97 2.82
CA ALA A 47 -2.40 10.20 3.60
C ALA A 47 -1.32 10.20 4.70
N ARG A 48 -1.04 9.04 5.30
CA ARG A 48 0.02 8.86 6.31
C ARG A 48 1.43 8.83 5.71
N ASN A 49 1.56 8.76 4.38
CA ASN A 49 2.81 8.80 3.62
C ASN A 49 3.89 7.81 4.10
N ARG A 50 3.48 6.58 4.46
CA ARG A 50 4.41 5.52 4.88
C ARG A 50 4.80 4.63 3.71
N ALA A 51 5.99 4.85 3.16
CA ALA A 51 6.47 4.17 1.95
C ALA A 51 6.44 2.63 2.03
N ASP A 52 6.73 2.04 3.19
CA ASP A 52 6.76 0.57 3.33
C ASP A 52 5.36 -0.05 3.39
N GLU A 53 4.37 0.68 3.92
CA GLU A 53 2.96 0.26 3.89
C GLU A 53 2.37 0.39 2.49
N ILE A 54 2.73 1.46 1.78
CA ILE A 54 2.39 1.63 0.35
C ILE A 54 2.96 0.48 -0.49
N ALA A 55 4.19 0.03 -0.21
CA ALA A 55 4.78 -1.12 -0.91
C ALA A 55 4.06 -2.45 -0.60
N ALA A 56 3.46 -2.59 0.59
CA ALA A 56 2.69 -3.78 0.96
C ALA A 56 1.38 -3.90 0.16
N TRP A 57 0.76 -2.77 -0.22
CA TRP A 57 -0.44 -2.74 -1.07
C TRP A 57 -0.24 -3.41 -2.44
N GLY A 58 0.94 -3.24 -3.06
CA GLY A 58 1.25 -3.89 -4.33
C GLY A 58 1.23 -5.42 -4.25
N ARG A 59 1.70 -6.00 -3.13
CA ARG A 59 1.65 -7.45 -2.90
C ARG A 59 0.22 -7.93 -2.69
N ARG A 60 -0.55 -7.23 -1.84
CA ARG A 60 -1.96 -7.57 -1.56
C ARG A 60 -2.82 -7.61 -2.81
N SER A 61 -2.63 -6.67 -3.73
CA SER A 61 -3.40 -6.60 -4.99
C SER A 61 -3.20 -7.86 -5.85
N THR A 62 -2.01 -8.49 -5.80
CA THR A 62 -1.73 -9.71 -6.56
C THR A 62 -2.49 -10.93 -6.01
N ASP A 63 -2.83 -10.92 -4.73
CA ASP A 63 -3.53 -12.03 -4.05
C ASP A 63 -5.07 -11.89 -4.09
N TRP A 64 -5.59 -10.83 -4.71
CA TRP A 64 -7.03 -10.60 -4.77
C TRP A 64 -7.71 -11.58 -5.73
N ILE A 65 -8.71 -12.29 -5.22
CA ILE A 65 -9.54 -13.20 -5.99
C ILE A 65 -10.94 -12.58 -6.10
N PRO A 66 -11.44 -12.31 -7.32
CA PRO A 66 -12.77 -11.77 -7.49
C PRO A 66 -13.83 -12.78 -6.98
N PRO A 67 -14.89 -12.31 -6.31
CA PRO A 67 -15.94 -13.18 -5.82
C PRO A 67 -16.65 -13.87 -6.98
N SER A 68 -16.86 -15.18 -6.84
CA SER A 68 -17.56 -16.00 -7.83
C SER A 68 -19.01 -16.27 -7.38
N ASN A 69 -19.87 -16.67 -8.30
CA ASN A 69 -21.28 -17.06 -8.04
C ASN A 69 -22.23 -15.93 -7.56
N LEU A 70 -21.92 -14.66 -7.80
CA LEU A 70 -22.80 -13.53 -7.45
C LEU A 70 -23.93 -13.26 -8.46
N GLY A 71 -23.86 -13.87 -9.65
CA GLY A 71 -24.74 -13.51 -10.76
C GLY A 71 -24.46 -12.09 -11.30
N PRO A 72 -25.30 -11.56 -12.20
CA PRO A 72 -25.12 -10.22 -12.75
C PRO A 72 -25.27 -9.15 -11.65
N LEU A 73 -24.56 -8.02 -11.80
CA LEU A 73 -24.70 -6.86 -10.94
C LEU A 73 -26.12 -6.28 -11.07
N PRO A 74 -26.87 -6.09 -9.97
CA PRO A 74 -28.15 -5.41 -9.96
C PRO A 74 -28.07 -3.98 -10.50
N ASP A 75 -29.08 -3.54 -11.26
CA ASP A 75 -29.06 -2.23 -11.93
C ASP A 75 -29.04 -1.05 -10.95
N ASP A 76 -29.67 -1.19 -9.78
CA ASP A 76 -29.66 -0.20 -8.69
C ASP A 76 -28.26 0.01 -8.09
N LEU A 77 -27.38 -1.00 -8.20
CA LEU A 77 -25.99 -0.93 -7.73
C LEU A 77 -25.01 -0.48 -8.82
N ARG A 78 -25.44 -0.38 -10.08
CA ARG A 78 -24.56 -0.03 -11.21
C ARG A 78 -23.87 1.32 -11.02
N GLU A 79 -24.62 2.33 -10.60
CA GLU A 79 -24.08 3.67 -10.39
C GLU A 79 -23.06 3.67 -9.24
N ARG A 80 -23.38 2.99 -8.13
CA ARG A 80 -22.48 2.84 -6.98
C ARG A 80 -21.18 2.15 -7.38
N ALA A 81 -21.26 1.02 -8.08
CA ALA A 81 -20.10 0.30 -8.58
C ALA A 81 -19.26 1.13 -9.54
N ALA A 82 -19.88 1.94 -10.41
CA ALA A 82 -19.17 2.82 -11.33
C ALA A 82 -18.40 3.92 -10.58
N ARG A 83 -19.03 4.56 -9.57
CA ARG A 83 -18.34 5.56 -8.73
C ARG A 83 -17.18 4.95 -7.95
N LEU A 84 -17.38 3.76 -7.39
CA LEU A 84 -16.34 3.02 -6.69
C LEU A 84 -15.15 2.72 -7.62
N LEU A 85 -15.42 2.26 -8.86
CA LEU A 85 -14.35 1.99 -9.82
C LEU A 85 -13.56 3.25 -10.17
N GLN A 86 -14.23 4.39 -10.37
CA GLN A 86 -13.54 5.65 -10.63
C GLN A 86 -12.65 6.06 -9.45
N HIS A 87 -13.15 5.88 -8.23
CA HIS A 87 -12.38 6.15 -7.01
C HIS A 87 -11.17 5.21 -6.90
N GLN A 88 -11.34 3.91 -7.16
CA GLN A 88 -10.26 2.93 -7.20
C GLN A 88 -9.15 3.32 -8.18
N LEU A 89 -9.51 3.77 -9.39
CA LEU A 89 -8.54 4.22 -10.38
C LEU A 89 -7.76 5.46 -9.90
N ALA A 90 -8.44 6.45 -9.33
CA ALA A 90 -7.79 7.64 -8.79
C ALA A 90 -6.83 7.34 -7.64
N VAL A 91 -7.16 6.38 -6.78
CA VAL A 91 -6.29 5.93 -5.68
C VAL A 91 -5.12 5.10 -6.22
N ALA A 92 -5.36 4.23 -7.20
CA ALA A 92 -4.31 3.45 -7.85
C ALA A 92 -3.26 4.34 -8.53
N GLU A 93 -3.69 5.40 -9.23
CA GLU A 93 -2.79 6.39 -9.83
C GLU A 93 -1.89 7.05 -8.77
N GLN A 94 -2.47 7.47 -7.64
CA GLN A 94 -1.71 8.05 -6.53
C GLN A 94 -0.73 7.06 -5.91
N LEU A 95 -1.12 5.80 -5.72
CA LEU A 95 -0.24 4.74 -5.22
C LEU A 95 0.97 4.54 -6.14
N VAL A 96 0.75 4.44 -7.45
CA VAL A 96 1.83 4.27 -8.44
C VAL A 96 2.81 5.44 -8.42
N GLU A 97 2.29 6.67 -8.38
CA GLU A 97 3.13 7.87 -8.31
C GLU A 97 3.97 7.88 -7.03
N ARG A 98 3.40 7.54 -5.88
CA ARG A 98 4.13 7.49 -4.61
C ARG A 98 5.22 6.41 -4.59
N ILE A 99 4.93 5.23 -5.10
CA ILE A 99 5.92 4.14 -5.22
C ILE A 99 7.10 4.61 -6.07
N THR A 100 6.81 5.25 -7.21
CA THR A 100 7.84 5.74 -8.15
C THR A 100 8.67 6.87 -7.53
N GLN A 101 8.05 7.82 -6.82
CA GLN A 101 8.75 8.90 -6.11
C GLN A 101 9.70 8.34 -5.03
N SER A 102 9.23 7.39 -4.22
CA SER A 102 10.02 6.75 -3.17
C SER A 102 11.25 6.03 -3.73
N GLN A 103 11.10 5.30 -4.84
CA GLN A 103 12.22 4.64 -5.52
C GLN A 103 13.26 5.64 -6.05
N LYS A 104 12.82 6.74 -6.67
CA LYS A 104 13.72 7.81 -7.13
C LYS A 104 14.53 8.40 -5.97
N GLN A 105 13.88 8.67 -4.84
CA GLN A 105 14.55 9.20 -3.65
C GLN A 105 15.59 8.22 -3.10
N ARG A 106 15.25 6.92 -2.99
CA ARG A 106 16.18 5.87 -2.57
C ARG A 106 17.39 5.76 -3.50
N ASN A 107 17.18 5.83 -4.81
CA ASN A 107 18.25 5.79 -5.81
C ASN A 107 19.19 7.00 -5.72
N VAL A 108 18.65 8.21 -5.49
CA VAL A 108 19.48 9.41 -5.28
C VAL A 108 20.29 9.30 -4.00
N ALA A 109 19.67 8.88 -2.90
CA ALA A 109 20.35 8.68 -1.62
C ALA A 109 21.48 7.65 -1.75
N ALA A 110 21.25 6.51 -2.40
CA ALA A 110 22.28 5.51 -2.67
C ALA A 110 23.45 6.10 -3.47
N ARG A 111 23.19 6.88 -4.53
CA ARG A 111 24.24 7.53 -5.32
C ARG A 111 25.06 8.53 -4.50
N MET A 112 24.45 9.24 -3.56
CA MET A 112 25.16 10.13 -2.63
C MET A 112 26.02 9.34 -1.64
N SER A 113 25.54 8.20 -1.15
CA SER A 113 26.29 7.34 -0.21
C SER A 113 27.53 6.70 -0.84
N TYR A 114 27.49 6.39 -2.15
CA TYR A 114 28.63 5.83 -2.90
C TYR A 114 29.44 6.87 -3.68
N ALA A 115 29.13 8.16 -3.55
CA ALA A 115 29.92 9.21 -4.19
C ALA A 115 31.35 9.18 -3.60
N PRO A 116 32.40 9.09 -4.43
CA PRO A 116 33.77 9.10 -3.92
C PRO A 116 34.00 10.39 -3.13
N THR A 117 34.60 10.29 -1.95
CA THR A 117 35.14 11.45 -1.23
C THR A 117 35.96 12.26 -2.22
N ARG A 118 35.62 13.55 -2.39
CA ARG A 118 36.28 14.47 -3.32
C ARG A 118 37.80 14.23 -3.27
N PRO A 119 38.49 13.97 -4.40
CA PRO A 119 39.93 13.74 -4.38
C PRO A 119 40.61 14.92 -3.68
N VAL A 120 41.25 14.66 -2.55
CA VAL A 120 42.07 15.65 -1.86
C VAL A 120 43.32 15.82 -2.70
N ALA A 121 43.65 17.05 -3.09
CA ALA A 121 44.85 17.31 -3.89
C ALA A 121 46.08 16.81 -3.13
N SER A 122 46.69 15.72 -3.61
CA SER A 122 47.91 15.13 -3.06
C SER A 122 49.09 15.56 -3.92
N TYR A 123 50.04 16.30 -3.33
CA TYR A 123 51.29 16.66 -3.99
C TYR A 123 52.23 15.46 -3.96
N VAL A 124 52.70 15.03 -5.13
CA VAL A 124 53.72 14.00 -5.27
C VAL A 124 55.05 14.70 -5.52
N ASP A 125 55.91 14.73 -4.50
CA ASP A 125 57.29 15.17 -4.67
C ASP A 125 58.08 14.04 -5.34
N ARG A 126 58.60 14.30 -6.54
CA ARG A 126 59.49 13.38 -7.24
C ARG A 126 60.91 13.90 -7.07
N ALA A 127 61.65 13.29 -6.15
CA ALA A 127 63.11 13.44 -6.09
C ALA A 127 63.74 12.80 -7.35
N MET A 128 64.72 13.52 -7.90
CA MET A 128 65.35 13.30 -9.20
C MET A 128 66.34 12.12 -9.20
#